data_AF-A0A522DYS8-F1
#
_entry.id   AF-A0A522DYS8-F1
#
_cell.length_a   1.000
_cell.length_b   1.000
_cell.length_c   1.000
_cell.angle_alpha   90.00
_cell.angle_beta   90.00
_cell.angle_gamma   90.00
#
_symmetry.space_group_name_H-M   'P 1'
#
loop_
_entity.id
_entity.type
_entity.pdbx_description
1 polymer ?
#
loop_
_entity_poly.entity_id
_entity_poly.type
_entity_poly.pdbx_seq_one_letter_code
_entity_poly.pdbx_strand_id
1 'polypeptide(L)'
;MKGQIALLESISMILVLFVSFAVFFAPQSYDNNWQVGNLLVNARDVILTLDRSGMLYDYSTNPGLMDSFLIKVLAQKNMQFFYGTDNAIKGTITVACNCTPDQINNITSWSQGLLVNNRSVQVIACPTALDNINECLGTQSDALVIWGYKDMTPYQQVINTFMSSGSGVVEIMDLPSSLDVVQQKIFGIDSCSKLVPSCGWGNDKNDDFFAPSYINSSSYIPYKYFYNIPVNLRTTTIEASVPTDGPTCASQDVAAGNLTFQGAWNKFWICTPTSVFFDTNNNGKADVNVGIQRLFKIGKYNFTLTYVNNNNIGVSYRPMFNFTDFVKAGGSQVYPIDSDVNRVLLYRGNYSNGKYPVPVAITNGTFAKTVWVADFTRNGNGDDYRQLFLSLLMSVANKKSTTLSESQIRLGYYTSYVNVVKKDIFEVYSFNLGLGYPK
;
A
#
# COMPACT_ATOMS: atom_id res chain seq x y z
N MET A 1 46.95 3.08 79.44
CA MET A 1 45.66 3.70 79.06
C MET A 1 45.79 4.84 78.05
N LYS A 2 46.60 5.90 78.28
CA LYS A 2 46.71 7.02 77.32
C LYS A 2 47.12 6.62 75.88
N GLY A 3 48.05 5.67 75.74
CA GLY A 3 48.46 5.17 74.42
C GLY A 3 47.40 4.36 73.67
N GLN A 4 46.52 3.65 74.37
CA GLN A 4 45.41 2.90 73.75
C GLN A 4 44.34 3.86 73.22
N ILE A 5 44.05 4.94 73.95
CA ILE A 5 43.11 5.98 73.54
C ILE A 5 43.63 6.69 72.28
N ALA A 6 44.90 7.08 72.26
CA ALA A 6 45.51 7.73 71.09
C ALA A 6 45.51 6.83 69.84
N LEU A 7 45.68 5.51 70.02
CA LEU A 7 45.63 4.54 68.93
C LEU A 7 44.20 4.39 68.38
N LEU A 8 43.20 4.39 69.27
CA LEU A 8 41.78 4.32 68.90
C LEU A 8 41.30 5.59 68.20
N GLU A 9 41.74 6.77 68.66
CA GLU A 9 41.49 8.06 68.00
C GLU A 9 42.13 8.12 66.62
N SER A 10 43.37 7.63 66.47
CA SER A 10 44.05 7.60 65.18
C SER A 10 43.34 6.69 64.17
N ILE A 11 42.92 5.49 64.59
CA ILE A 11 42.12 4.58 63.74
C ILE A 11 40.78 5.22 63.35
N SER A 12 40.11 5.86 64.31
CA SER A 12 38.82 6.53 64.07
C SER A 12 38.98 7.69 63.08
N MET A 13 40.05 8.48 63.21
CA MET A 13 40.35 9.60 62.31
C MET A 13 40.67 9.11 60.90
N ILE A 14 41.42 8.00 60.76
CA ILE A 14 41.70 7.36 59.47
C ILE A 14 40.41 6.86 58.81
N LEU A 15 39.51 6.22 59.57
CA LEU A 15 38.22 5.76 59.06
C LEU A 15 37.33 6.93 58.61
N VAL A 16 37.25 8.00 59.40
CA VAL A 16 36.50 9.21 59.05
C VAL A 16 37.09 9.87 57.79
N LEU A 17 38.42 9.95 57.68
CA LEU A 17 39.08 10.46 56.50
C LEU A 17 38.81 9.58 55.27
N PHE A 18 38.84 8.25 55.40
CA PHE A 18 38.61 7.32 54.29
C PHE A 18 37.16 7.37 53.79
N VAL A 19 36.19 7.41 54.71
CA VAL A 19 34.77 7.58 54.37
C VAL A 19 34.54 8.95 53.73
N SER A 20 35.11 10.02 54.29
CA SER A 20 35.04 11.35 53.69
C SER A 20 35.65 11.35 52.29
N PHE A 21 36.78 10.67 52.07
CA PHE A 21 37.40 10.57 50.76
C PHE A 21 36.52 9.81 49.76
N ALA A 22 35.90 8.70 50.16
CA ALA A 22 35.00 7.94 49.31
C ALA A 22 33.71 8.71 48.95
N VAL A 23 33.21 9.55 49.86
CA VAL A 23 32.00 10.36 49.65
C VAL A 23 32.30 11.61 48.80
N PHE A 24 33.38 12.34 49.09
CA PHE A 24 33.73 13.56 48.36
C PHE A 24 34.44 13.30 47.03
N PHE A 25 35.13 12.16 46.91
CA PHE A 25 35.78 11.71 45.68
C PHE A 25 35.14 10.42 45.19
N ALA A 26 33.81 10.42 45.06
CA ALA A 26 33.12 9.33 44.38
C ALA A 26 33.78 9.11 43.01
N PRO A 27 34.13 7.86 42.64
CA PRO A 27 34.77 7.59 41.37
C PRO A 27 33.86 8.09 40.24
N GLN A 28 34.30 9.13 39.53
CA GLN A 28 33.64 9.56 38.31
C GLN A 28 34.00 8.57 37.21
N SER A 29 33.17 7.55 37.03
CA SER A 29 33.19 6.76 35.81
C SER A 29 32.49 7.57 34.74
N TYR A 30 33.23 8.07 33.75
CA TYR A 30 32.62 8.52 32.52
C TYR A 30 32.09 7.28 31.78
N ASP A 31 30.77 7.14 31.70
CA ASP A 31 30.16 6.20 30.77
C ASP A 31 30.60 6.58 29.37
N ASN A 32 31.51 5.79 28.80
CA ASN A 32 31.94 6.01 27.44
C ASN A 32 30.91 5.40 26.49
N ASN A 33 30.25 6.23 25.68
CA ASN A 33 29.24 5.77 24.73
C ASN A 33 29.85 5.06 23.51
N TRP A 34 31.06 4.49 23.64
CA TRP A 34 31.76 3.79 22.55
C TRP A 34 30.99 2.57 22.06
N GLN A 35 30.33 1.83 22.96
CA GLN A 35 29.50 0.69 22.57
C GLN A 35 28.32 1.13 21.70
N VAL A 36 27.66 2.25 22.06
CA VAL A 36 26.58 2.85 21.27
C VAL A 36 27.10 3.34 19.91
N GLY A 37 28.24 4.03 19.90
CA GLY A 37 28.89 4.47 18.67
C GLY A 37 29.24 3.33 17.74
N ASN A 38 29.75 2.22 18.27
CA ASN A 38 30.05 1.03 17.49
C ASN A 38 28.78 0.37 16.92
N LEU A 39 27.69 0.26 17.69
CA LEU A 39 26.41 -0.25 17.20
C LEU A 39 25.88 0.61 16.04
N LEU A 40 25.96 1.94 16.16
CA LEU A 40 25.56 2.88 15.11
C LEU A 40 26.38 2.72 13.84
N VAL A 41 27.70 2.66 13.96
CA VAL A 41 28.61 2.47 12.80
C VAL A 41 28.31 1.15 12.11
N ASN A 42 28.19 0.05 12.87
CA ASN A 42 27.85 -1.26 12.31
C ASN A 42 26.50 -1.24 11.58
N ALA A 43 25.46 -0.62 12.17
CA ALA A 43 24.15 -0.57 11.53
C ALA A 43 24.21 0.21 10.20
N ARG A 44 24.92 1.34 10.17
CA ARG A 44 25.12 2.15 8.95
C ARG A 44 25.92 1.40 7.90
N ASP A 45 27.01 0.76 8.28
CA ASP A 45 27.87 0.00 7.36
C ASP A 45 27.09 -1.16 6.72
N VAL A 46 26.26 -1.86 7.50
CA VAL A 46 25.38 -2.91 6.98
C VAL A 46 24.41 -2.36 5.93
N ILE A 47 23.70 -1.27 6.24
CA ILE A 47 22.74 -0.67 5.29
C ILE A 47 23.46 -0.16 4.05
N LEU A 48 24.56 0.57 4.20
CA LEU A 48 25.32 1.12 3.07
C LEU A 48 25.91 0.02 2.19
N THR A 49 26.31 -1.11 2.78
CA THR A 49 26.78 -2.28 2.03
C THR A 49 25.64 -2.89 1.22
N LEU A 50 24.46 -3.06 1.82
CA LEU A 50 23.27 -3.54 1.11
C LEU A 50 22.86 -2.60 -0.02
N ASP A 51 22.93 -1.29 0.20
CA ASP A 51 22.56 -0.30 -0.82
C ASP A 51 23.57 -0.28 -1.98
N ARG A 52 24.86 -0.22 -1.68
CA ARG A 52 25.94 -0.22 -2.69
C ARG A 52 26.03 -1.51 -3.50
N SER A 53 25.54 -2.62 -2.95
CA SER A 53 25.42 -3.90 -3.67
C SER A 53 24.12 -4.02 -4.47
N GLY A 54 23.22 -3.04 -4.40
CA GLY A 54 21.92 -3.06 -5.08
C GLY A 54 20.91 -4.02 -4.44
N MET A 55 21.21 -4.57 -3.26
CA MET A 55 20.42 -5.60 -2.60
C MET A 55 19.43 -5.04 -1.57
N LEU A 56 19.59 -3.77 -1.15
CA LEU A 56 18.81 -3.20 -0.05
C LEU A 56 17.30 -3.32 -0.25
N TYR A 57 16.79 -3.11 -1.46
CA TYR A 57 15.35 -3.21 -1.72
C TYR A 57 14.80 -4.63 -1.52
N ASP A 58 15.42 -5.61 -2.16
CA ASP A 58 14.99 -7.01 -2.09
C ASP A 58 15.04 -7.53 -0.66
N TYR A 59 16.08 -7.16 0.09
CA TYR A 59 16.22 -7.56 1.49
C TYR A 59 15.24 -6.81 2.40
N SER A 60 15.01 -5.52 2.18
CA SER A 60 14.09 -4.71 2.99
C SER A 60 12.63 -5.16 2.89
N THR A 61 12.27 -5.83 1.80
CA THR A 61 10.90 -6.31 1.52
C THR A 61 10.73 -7.82 1.70
N ASN A 62 11.82 -8.55 1.98
CA ASN A 62 11.82 -9.99 2.22
C ASN A 62 12.46 -10.32 3.58
N PRO A 63 11.65 -10.52 4.63
CA PRO A 63 12.14 -10.84 5.97
C PRO A 63 13.10 -12.03 6.01
N GLY A 64 12.81 -13.10 5.26
CA GLY A 64 13.65 -14.30 5.24
C GLY A 64 15.05 -14.05 4.68
N LEU A 65 15.17 -13.22 3.63
CA LEU A 65 16.47 -12.82 3.08
C LEU A 65 17.23 -11.92 4.06
N MET A 66 16.55 -10.94 4.67
CA MET A 66 17.14 -10.04 5.64
C MET A 66 17.63 -10.76 6.89
N ASP A 67 16.79 -11.60 7.49
CA ASP A 67 17.15 -12.40 8.67
C ASP A 67 18.37 -13.27 8.38
N SER A 68 18.36 -14.00 7.27
CA SER A 68 19.47 -14.87 6.87
C SER A 68 20.79 -14.09 6.72
N PHE A 69 20.74 -12.86 6.19
CA PHE A 69 21.91 -12.02 6.04
C PHE A 69 22.37 -11.37 7.34
N LEU A 70 21.47 -10.80 8.12
CA LEU A 70 21.81 -10.19 9.41
C LEU A 70 22.35 -11.23 10.39
N ILE A 71 21.78 -12.44 10.43
CA ILE A 71 22.35 -13.55 11.20
C ILE A 71 23.78 -13.83 10.74
N LYS A 72 24.04 -13.94 9.43
CA LYS A 72 25.39 -14.22 8.92
C LYS A 72 26.42 -13.13 9.25
N VAL A 73 26.03 -11.87 9.11
CA VAL A 73 26.91 -10.70 9.28
C VAL A 73 27.12 -10.37 10.76
N LEU A 74 26.11 -10.61 11.61
CA LEU A 74 26.12 -10.22 13.02
C LEU A 74 26.36 -11.39 13.99
N ALA A 75 26.31 -12.65 13.53
CA ALA A 75 26.51 -13.85 14.37
C ALA A 75 27.80 -13.83 15.19
N GLN A 76 28.85 -13.18 14.69
CA GLN A 76 30.14 -13.10 15.38
C GLN A 76 30.15 -12.13 16.59
N LYS A 77 29.07 -11.35 16.79
CA LYS A 77 29.09 -10.18 17.68
C LYS A 77 28.10 -10.25 18.86
N ASN A 78 27.38 -11.36 19.07
CA ASN A 78 26.32 -11.50 20.10
C ASN A 78 25.32 -10.32 20.11
N MET A 79 24.97 -9.80 18.93
CA MET A 79 24.05 -8.68 18.78
C MET A 79 22.65 -9.19 18.42
N GLN A 80 21.64 -8.54 18.97
CA GLN A 80 20.26 -8.64 18.52
C GLN A 80 19.98 -7.54 17.50
N PHE A 81 19.05 -7.80 16.59
CA PHE A 81 18.64 -6.86 15.58
C PHE A 81 17.11 -6.82 15.46
N PHE A 82 16.60 -5.67 15.05
CA PHE A 82 15.25 -5.53 14.53
C PHE A 82 15.29 -4.64 13.31
N TYR A 83 14.37 -4.84 12.38
CA TYR A 83 14.28 -3.97 11.23
C TYR A 83 12.84 -3.75 10.82
N GLY A 84 12.65 -2.73 10.00
CA GLY A 84 11.37 -2.42 9.43
C GLY A 84 11.50 -1.59 8.17
N THR A 85 10.40 -1.56 7.42
CA THR A 85 10.24 -0.68 6.28
C THR A 85 9.00 0.17 6.46
N ASP A 86 9.13 1.45 6.14
CA ASP A 86 8.02 2.39 6.09
C ASP A 86 7.81 2.87 4.65
N ASN A 87 6.54 3.07 4.29
CA ASN A 87 6.08 3.58 2.98
C ASN A 87 6.33 2.68 1.77
N ALA A 88 6.92 1.49 1.94
CA ALA A 88 6.97 0.46 0.90
C ALA A 88 5.69 -0.39 0.89
N ILE A 89 5.19 -0.76 -0.30
CA ILE A 89 4.11 -1.75 -0.44
C ILE A 89 4.59 -3.09 0.15
N LYS A 90 3.82 -3.65 1.08
CA LYS A 90 4.13 -4.95 1.68
C LYS A 90 4.02 -6.07 0.65
N GLY A 91 4.82 -7.13 0.81
CA GLY A 91 4.67 -8.35 0.00
C GLY A 91 3.32 -9.03 0.24
N THR A 92 2.79 -8.95 1.46
CA THR A 92 1.43 -9.37 1.80
C THR A 92 0.69 -8.21 2.43
N ILE A 93 -0.45 -7.84 1.86
CA ILE A 93 -1.39 -6.84 2.37
C ILE A 93 -2.59 -7.60 2.93
N THR A 94 -2.84 -7.49 4.23
CA THR A 94 -4.01 -8.08 4.87
C THR A 94 -5.17 -7.10 4.91
N VAL A 95 -6.38 -7.58 4.59
CA VAL A 95 -7.56 -6.72 4.46
C VAL A 95 -8.68 -7.30 5.29
N ALA A 96 -9.16 -6.52 6.27
CA ALA A 96 -10.40 -6.81 6.94
C ALA A 96 -11.56 -6.40 6.00
N CYS A 97 -12.42 -7.33 5.62
CA CYS A 97 -13.49 -7.10 4.65
C CYS A 97 -14.86 -7.32 5.30
N ASN A 98 -15.64 -6.25 5.44
CA ASN A 98 -17.06 -6.35 5.74
C ASN A 98 -17.82 -6.59 4.43
N CYS A 99 -17.74 -7.82 3.94
CA CYS A 99 -18.05 -8.22 2.58
C CYS A 99 -18.69 -9.61 2.54
N THR A 100 -19.29 -9.99 1.42
CA THR A 100 -19.75 -11.37 1.19
C THR A 100 -18.56 -12.31 0.93
N PRO A 101 -18.74 -13.64 1.10
CA PRO A 101 -17.69 -14.62 0.77
C PRO A 101 -17.18 -14.51 -0.67
N ASP A 102 -18.06 -14.26 -1.64
CA ASP A 102 -17.67 -14.11 -3.05
C ASP A 102 -16.81 -12.87 -3.28
N GLN A 103 -17.12 -11.75 -2.61
CA GLN A 103 -16.31 -10.54 -2.67
C GLN A 103 -14.92 -10.76 -2.07
N ILE A 104 -14.82 -11.49 -0.95
CA ILE A 104 -13.55 -11.85 -0.31
C ILE A 104 -12.70 -12.71 -1.26
N ASN A 105 -13.30 -13.71 -1.89
CA ASN A 105 -12.64 -14.57 -2.86
C ASN A 105 -12.15 -13.76 -4.07
N ASN A 106 -12.98 -12.85 -4.57
CA ASN A 106 -12.62 -11.96 -5.68
C ASN A 106 -11.41 -11.08 -5.35
N ILE A 107 -11.44 -10.37 -4.22
CA ILE A 107 -10.32 -9.50 -3.79
C ILE A 107 -9.02 -10.28 -3.70
N THR A 108 -9.06 -11.47 -3.11
CA THR A 108 -7.88 -12.33 -2.96
C THR A 108 -7.37 -12.82 -4.32
N SER A 109 -8.28 -13.13 -5.25
CA SER A 109 -7.93 -13.60 -6.60
C SER A 109 -7.31 -12.51 -7.48
N TRP A 110 -7.69 -11.25 -7.31
CA TRP A 110 -7.27 -10.14 -8.19
C TRP A 110 -5.78 -9.79 -8.05
N SER A 111 -5.20 -10.00 -6.87
CA SER A 111 -3.78 -9.75 -6.61
C SER A 111 -2.88 -10.97 -6.86
N GLN A 112 -3.47 -12.08 -7.26
CA GLN A 112 -2.87 -13.39 -7.07
C GLN A 112 -1.81 -13.63 -8.16
N GLY A 113 -0.53 -13.52 -7.82
CA GLY A 113 0.60 -13.53 -8.77
C GLY A 113 0.97 -12.16 -9.33
N LEU A 114 0.47 -11.09 -8.71
CA LEU A 114 0.82 -9.71 -9.04
C LEU A 114 2.28 -9.42 -8.70
N LEU A 115 2.99 -8.83 -9.66
CA LEU A 115 4.33 -8.28 -9.45
C LEU A 115 4.31 -6.74 -9.47
N VAL A 116 4.90 -6.11 -8.45
CA VAL A 116 5.09 -4.66 -8.37
C VAL A 116 6.53 -4.36 -8.03
N ASN A 117 7.24 -3.61 -8.89
CA ASN A 117 8.67 -3.37 -8.76
C ASN A 117 9.47 -4.68 -8.64
N ASN A 118 9.11 -5.70 -9.44
CA ASN A 118 9.69 -7.05 -9.39
C ASN A 118 9.39 -7.88 -8.12
N ARG A 119 8.58 -7.37 -7.20
CA ARG A 119 8.21 -8.08 -5.96
C ARG A 119 6.84 -8.72 -6.10
N SER A 120 6.65 -9.91 -5.55
CA SER A 120 5.31 -10.49 -5.42
C SER A 120 4.53 -9.71 -4.38
N VAL A 121 3.35 -9.22 -4.76
CA VAL A 121 2.40 -8.55 -3.86
C VAL A 121 1.12 -9.36 -3.85
N GLN A 122 0.72 -9.83 -2.67
CA GLN A 122 -0.52 -10.55 -2.47
C GLN A 122 -1.43 -9.76 -1.53
N VAL A 123 -2.69 -9.63 -1.91
CA VAL A 123 -3.77 -9.12 -1.08
C VAL A 123 -4.54 -10.33 -0.54
N ILE A 124 -4.68 -10.40 0.77
CA ILE A 124 -5.45 -11.45 1.46
C ILE A 124 -6.59 -10.78 2.20
N ALA A 125 -7.82 -11.07 1.79
CA ALA A 125 -9.02 -10.57 2.46
C ALA A 125 -9.51 -11.58 3.50
N CYS A 126 -9.78 -11.10 4.70
CA CYS A 126 -10.38 -11.85 5.80
C CYS A 126 -11.75 -11.25 6.14
N PRO A 127 -12.77 -12.07 6.44
CA PRO A 127 -14.08 -11.57 6.85
C PRO A 127 -13.98 -10.81 8.17
N THR A 128 -14.70 -9.69 8.29
CA THR A 128 -14.82 -8.94 9.54
C THR A 128 -16.23 -8.43 9.80
N ALA A 129 -16.58 -8.31 11.08
CA ALA A 129 -17.68 -7.47 11.54
C ALA A 129 -17.16 -6.05 11.81
N LEU A 130 -18.05 -5.04 11.82
CA LEU A 130 -17.66 -3.66 12.17
C LEU A 130 -17.68 -3.42 13.69
N ASP A 131 -18.42 -4.22 14.46
CA ASP A 131 -18.38 -4.20 15.93
C ASP A 131 -17.01 -4.56 16.49
N ASN A 132 -16.29 -5.42 15.77
CA ASN A 132 -14.93 -5.83 16.11
C ASN A 132 -14.17 -6.12 14.82
N ILE A 133 -13.25 -5.23 14.46
CA ILE A 133 -12.42 -5.41 13.27
C ILE A 133 -11.39 -6.49 13.56
N ASN A 134 -11.63 -7.68 13.02
CA ASN A 134 -10.84 -8.87 13.29
C ASN A 134 -9.41 -8.76 12.73
N GLU A 135 -8.48 -9.43 13.41
CA GLU A 135 -7.17 -9.71 12.87
C GLU A 135 -7.27 -10.64 11.66
N CYS A 136 -6.33 -10.47 10.73
CA CYS A 136 -6.18 -11.33 9.56
C CYS A 136 -4.79 -11.97 9.66
N LEU A 137 -4.75 -13.31 9.61
CA LEU A 137 -3.53 -14.10 9.81
C LEU A 137 -2.81 -13.84 11.15
N GLY A 138 -3.58 -13.56 12.22
CA GLY A 138 -3.03 -13.31 13.56
C GLY A 138 -2.30 -11.97 13.70
N THR A 139 -2.57 -11.03 12.79
CA THR A 139 -2.03 -9.67 12.84
C THR A 139 -3.12 -8.65 12.52
N GLN A 140 -2.95 -7.42 12.99
CA GLN A 140 -3.83 -6.32 12.63
C GLN A 140 -3.84 -6.11 11.11
N SER A 141 -5.04 -5.97 10.54
CA SER A 141 -5.22 -5.78 9.09
C SER A 141 -4.67 -4.44 8.61
N ASP A 142 -4.05 -4.43 7.42
CA ASP A 142 -3.46 -3.23 6.81
C ASP A 142 -4.50 -2.25 6.26
N ALA A 143 -5.68 -2.76 5.87
CA ALA A 143 -6.80 -1.95 5.39
C ALA A 143 -8.14 -2.56 5.81
N LEU A 144 -9.16 -1.73 5.86
CA LEU A 144 -10.56 -2.12 6.01
C LEU A 144 -11.30 -1.83 4.70
N VAL A 145 -12.06 -2.81 4.21
CA VAL A 145 -12.99 -2.64 3.10
C VAL A 145 -14.40 -2.82 3.63
N ILE A 146 -15.25 -1.82 3.39
CA ILE A 146 -16.68 -1.87 3.68
C ILE A 146 -17.42 -1.89 2.36
N TRP A 147 -18.19 -2.96 2.13
CA TRP A 147 -18.94 -3.13 0.90
C TRP A 147 -20.44 -3.01 1.13
N GLY A 148 -21.05 -2.06 0.45
CA GLY A 148 -22.46 -1.67 0.64
C GLY A 148 -22.67 -0.72 1.81
N TYR A 149 -23.87 -0.14 1.88
CA TYR A 149 -24.21 0.84 2.91
C TYR A 149 -24.28 0.23 4.31
N LYS A 150 -23.68 0.93 5.27
CA LYS A 150 -23.79 0.70 6.71
C LYS A 150 -23.95 2.03 7.44
N ASP A 151 -24.80 2.05 8.46
CA ASP A 151 -24.80 3.17 9.41
C ASP A 151 -23.50 3.12 10.23
N MET A 152 -22.68 4.17 10.15
CA MET A 152 -21.36 4.20 10.78
C MET A 152 -21.39 4.71 12.22
N THR A 153 -22.51 5.29 12.67
CA THR A 153 -22.63 5.86 14.02
C THR A 153 -22.30 4.83 15.12
N PRO A 154 -22.80 3.58 15.09
CA PRO A 154 -22.47 2.57 16.10
C PRO A 154 -21.00 2.16 16.13
N TYR A 155 -20.29 2.30 15.00
CA TYR A 155 -18.94 1.76 14.79
C TYR A 155 -17.84 2.82 14.89
N GLN A 156 -18.20 4.08 15.18
CA GLN A 156 -17.27 5.22 15.14
C GLN A 156 -15.98 4.97 15.93
N GLN A 157 -16.09 4.49 17.17
CA GLN A 157 -14.92 4.28 18.03
C GLN A 157 -14.01 3.18 17.50
N VAL A 158 -14.58 2.08 17.00
CA VAL A 158 -13.84 0.93 16.47
C VAL A 158 -13.10 1.33 15.20
N ILE A 159 -13.78 2.03 14.27
CA ILE A 159 -13.18 2.50 13.02
C ILE A 159 -12.08 3.54 13.30
N ASN A 160 -12.30 4.48 14.22
CA ASN A 160 -11.27 5.46 14.59
C ASN A 160 -10.04 4.82 15.23
N THR A 161 -10.22 3.80 16.07
CA THR A 161 -9.11 3.04 16.66
C THR A 161 -8.35 2.25 15.59
N PHE A 162 -9.06 1.68 14.62
CA PHE A 162 -8.43 1.02 13.48
C PHE A 162 -7.61 2.02 12.65
N MET A 163 -8.15 3.20 12.36
CA MET A 163 -7.45 4.23 11.58
C MET A 163 -6.25 4.84 12.31
N SER A 164 -6.30 4.96 13.64
CA SER A 164 -5.18 5.51 14.43
C SER A 164 -3.94 4.61 14.45
N SER A 165 -4.09 3.33 14.11
CA SER A 165 -2.96 2.39 13.91
C SER A 165 -2.17 2.63 12.61
N GLY A 166 -2.65 3.53 11.74
CA GLY A 166 -2.05 3.83 10.43
C GLY A 166 -2.67 3.08 9.26
N SER A 167 -3.60 2.16 9.52
CA SER A 167 -4.45 1.51 8.52
C SER A 167 -5.55 2.46 8.03
N GLY A 168 -6.05 2.24 6.81
CA GLY A 168 -7.08 3.09 6.22
C GLY A 168 -8.32 2.31 5.75
N VAL A 169 -9.33 3.03 5.27
CA VAL A 169 -10.65 2.47 4.95
C VAL A 169 -11.06 2.76 3.51
N VAL A 170 -11.48 1.74 2.76
CA VAL A 170 -12.17 1.89 1.48
C VAL A 170 -13.64 1.52 1.67
N GLU A 171 -14.55 2.41 1.29
CA GLU A 171 -15.98 2.15 1.27
C GLU A 171 -16.48 2.13 -0.17
N ILE A 172 -17.15 1.04 -0.56
CA ILE A 172 -17.73 0.84 -1.89
C ILE A 172 -19.24 0.74 -1.76
N MET A 173 -19.97 1.79 -2.13
CA MET A 173 -21.43 1.80 -2.02
C MET A 173 -22.11 2.90 -2.84
N ASP A 174 -23.35 2.63 -3.21
CA ASP A 174 -24.32 3.70 -3.49
C ASP A 174 -24.71 4.42 -2.20
N LEU A 175 -24.68 5.75 -2.24
CA LEU A 175 -25.09 6.57 -1.10
C LEU A 175 -26.62 6.62 -0.95
N PRO A 176 -27.15 6.46 0.28
CA PRO A 176 -28.58 6.62 0.57
C PRO A 176 -29.00 8.09 0.49
N SER A 177 -30.31 8.35 0.49
CA SER A 177 -30.88 9.71 0.49
C SER A 177 -30.45 10.57 1.69
N SER A 178 -30.18 9.94 2.84
CA SER A 178 -29.70 10.59 4.06
C SER A 178 -28.37 9.98 4.48
N LEU A 179 -27.33 10.81 4.50
CA LEU A 179 -25.98 10.41 4.91
C LEU A 179 -25.82 10.48 6.42
N ASP A 180 -25.26 9.42 7.00
CA ASP A 180 -24.87 9.41 8.40
C ASP A 180 -23.77 10.46 8.69
N VAL A 181 -23.86 11.11 9.86
CA VAL A 181 -22.93 12.20 10.24
C VAL A 181 -21.52 11.66 10.50
N VAL A 182 -21.41 10.44 11.03
CA VAL A 182 -20.10 9.80 11.24
C VAL A 182 -19.49 9.42 9.89
N GLN A 183 -20.27 8.86 8.98
CA GLN A 183 -19.84 8.56 7.61
C GLN A 183 -19.34 9.81 6.87
N GLN A 184 -20.09 10.92 6.94
CA GLN A 184 -19.68 12.22 6.38
C GLN A 184 -18.30 12.65 6.88
N LYS A 185 -18.02 12.49 8.18
CA LYS A 185 -16.72 12.85 8.77
C LYS A 185 -15.60 11.90 8.37
N ILE A 186 -15.83 10.59 8.42
CA ILE A 186 -14.81 9.58 8.12
C ILE A 186 -14.34 9.71 6.67
N PHE A 187 -15.27 9.80 5.71
CA PHE A 187 -14.95 9.90 4.28
C PHE A 187 -14.81 11.35 3.79
N GLY A 188 -15.12 12.32 4.64
CA GLY A 188 -15.06 13.74 4.33
C GLY A 188 -15.96 14.12 3.15
N ILE A 189 -17.15 13.53 3.12
CA ILE A 189 -18.21 13.75 2.12
C ILE A 189 -19.37 14.50 2.76
N ASP A 190 -20.11 15.26 1.96
CA ASP A 190 -21.30 15.98 2.40
C ASP A 190 -22.36 16.02 1.29
N SER A 191 -23.62 16.27 1.66
CA SER A 191 -24.74 16.30 0.72
C SER A 191 -24.69 17.54 -0.17
N CYS A 192 -24.71 17.33 -1.49
CA CYS A 192 -24.65 18.38 -2.52
C CYS A 192 -25.53 19.62 -2.27
N SER A 193 -26.66 19.48 -1.58
CA SER A 193 -27.61 20.57 -1.30
C SER A 193 -27.02 21.72 -0.48
N LYS A 194 -25.93 21.47 0.25
CA LYS A 194 -25.20 22.53 0.97
C LYS A 194 -24.34 23.40 0.05
N LEU A 195 -23.91 22.86 -1.11
CA LEU A 195 -23.04 23.55 -2.05
C LEU A 195 -23.82 24.15 -3.23
N VAL A 196 -24.84 23.44 -3.71
CA VAL A 196 -25.65 23.85 -4.86
C VAL A 196 -27.14 23.81 -4.53
N PRO A 197 -27.94 24.82 -4.93
CA PRO A 197 -29.38 24.84 -4.64
C PRO A 197 -30.15 23.65 -5.20
N SER A 198 -29.64 23.04 -6.29
CA SER A 198 -30.19 21.81 -6.85
C SER A 198 -29.06 20.83 -7.17
N CYS A 199 -29.18 19.62 -6.62
CA CYS A 199 -28.34 18.46 -6.96
C CYS A 199 -28.75 17.84 -8.30
N GLY A 200 -28.98 18.69 -9.29
CA GLY A 200 -29.31 18.27 -10.63
C GLY A 200 -28.05 17.91 -11.41
N TRP A 201 -28.19 16.99 -12.36
CA TRP A 201 -27.19 16.76 -13.39
C TRP A 201 -27.18 17.93 -14.38
N GLY A 202 -26.02 18.53 -14.63
CA GLY A 202 -25.86 19.59 -15.62
C GLY A 202 -25.55 19.03 -17.01
N ASN A 203 -24.52 18.18 -17.10
CA ASN A 203 -24.15 17.48 -18.32
C ASN A 203 -23.68 16.07 -17.96
N ASP A 204 -24.33 15.03 -18.51
CA ASP A 204 -23.87 13.65 -18.34
C ASP A 204 -22.66 13.40 -19.24
N LYS A 205 -21.60 12.85 -18.68
CA LYS A 205 -20.35 12.46 -19.35
C LYS A 205 -19.87 11.14 -18.74
N ASN A 206 -18.93 10.48 -19.42
CA ASN A 206 -18.21 9.34 -18.83
C ASN A 206 -17.52 9.74 -17.52
N ASP A 207 -17.20 8.73 -16.69
CA ASP A 207 -16.54 8.91 -15.40
C ASP A 207 -15.04 9.19 -15.64
N ASP A 208 -14.67 10.47 -15.71
CA ASP A 208 -13.29 10.89 -16.03
C ASP A 208 -12.36 10.61 -14.84
N PHE A 209 -11.25 9.90 -15.08
CA PHE A 209 -10.17 9.71 -14.09
C PHE A 209 -9.05 10.72 -14.34
N PHE A 210 -9.06 11.82 -13.60
CA PHE A 210 -8.20 12.97 -13.86
C PHE A 210 -6.97 13.02 -12.95
N ALA A 211 -5.91 13.65 -13.47
CA ALA A 211 -4.71 13.92 -12.69
C ALA A 211 -4.98 15.03 -11.68
N PRO A 212 -4.72 14.82 -10.37
CA PRO A 212 -4.84 15.90 -9.42
C PRO A 212 -3.81 16.99 -9.69
N SER A 213 -4.16 18.22 -9.37
CA SER A 213 -3.32 19.39 -9.62
C SER A 213 -2.01 19.38 -8.82
N TYR A 214 -1.98 18.66 -7.69
CA TYR A 214 -0.87 18.66 -6.74
C TYR A 214 -0.53 17.26 -6.24
N ILE A 215 0.78 17.03 -6.04
CA ILE A 215 1.34 15.75 -5.51
C ILE A 215 0.95 15.51 -4.05
N ASN A 216 0.67 16.56 -3.29
CA ASN A 216 0.24 16.48 -1.89
C ASN A 216 -1.26 16.21 -1.73
N SER A 217 -2.03 16.18 -2.83
CA SER A 217 -3.45 15.85 -2.78
C SER A 217 -3.67 14.42 -2.30
N SER A 218 -4.72 14.19 -1.51
CA SER A 218 -5.10 12.85 -1.06
C SER A 218 -5.47 11.91 -2.23
N SER A 219 -5.85 12.46 -3.39
CA SER A 219 -6.15 11.68 -4.60
C SER A 219 -4.92 11.31 -5.43
N TYR A 220 -3.75 11.91 -5.17
CA TYR A 220 -2.54 11.66 -5.97
C TYR A 220 -2.02 10.24 -5.84
N ILE A 221 -2.02 9.68 -4.62
CA ILE A 221 -1.52 8.31 -4.40
C ILE A 221 -2.37 7.25 -5.12
N PRO A 222 -3.71 7.21 -4.97
CA PRO A 222 -4.52 6.26 -5.74
C PRO A 222 -4.43 6.51 -7.25
N TYR A 223 -4.41 7.76 -7.70
CA TYR A 223 -4.17 8.12 -9.11
C TYR A 223 -2.86 7.51 -9.65
N LYS A 224 -1.77 7.71 -8.92
CA LYS A 224 -0.45 7.20 -9.26
C LYS A 224 -0.44 5.68 -9.29
N TYR A 225 -1.09 5.00 -8.34
CA TYR A 225 -1.13 3.55 -8.30
C TYR A 225 -1.92 2.96 -9.46
N PHE A 226 -3.06 3.55 -9.82
CA PHE A 226 -3.85 3.08 -10.96
C PHE A 226 -3.03 2.95 -12.25
N TYR A 227 -2.19 3.94 -12.56
CA TYR A 227 -1.40 4.00 -13.79
C TYR A 227 -0.04 3.31 -13.76
N ASN A 228 0.44 2.90 -12.59
CA ASN A 228 1.79 2.35 -12.47
C ASN A 228 1.81 0.92 -11.90
N ILE A 229 0.81 0.55 -11.11
CA ILE A 229 0.64 -0.84 -10.68
C ILE A 229 0.02 -1.61 -11.85
N PRO A 230 0.59 -2.72 -12.30
CA PRO A 230 -0.02 -3.51 -13.36
C PRO A 230 -1.22 -4.28 -12.82
N VAL A 231 -2.26 -4.45 -13.64
CA VAL A 231 -3.24 -5.51 -13.43
C VAL A 231 -2.62 -6.83 -13.85
N ASN A 232 -2.80 -7.86 -13.03
CA ASN A 232 -2.33 -9.20 -13.34
C ASN A 232 -3.39 -9.96 -14.14
N LEU A 233 -3.07 -10.30 -15.39
CA LEU A 233 -3.95 -11.05 -16.27
C LEU A 233 -3.45 -12.49 -16.38
N ARG A 234 -4.32 -13.44 -16.06
CA ARG A 234 -3.98 -14.86 -16.09
C ARG A 234 -4.42 -15.51 -17.38
N THR A 235 -3.64 -16.48 -17.83
CA THR A 235 -4.03 -17.36 -18.93
C THR A 235 -5.07 -18.36 -18.40
N THR A 236 -6.11 -18.61 -19.19
CA THR A 236 -7.22 -19.51 -18.87
C THR A 236 -7.22 -20.76 -19.74
N THR A 237 -6.60 -20.71 -20.92
CA THR A 237 -6.56 -21.82 -21.87
C THR A 237 -5.16 -22.00 -22.44
N ILE A 238 -4.88 -23.19 -22.98
CA ILE A 238 -3.72 -23.48 -23.81
C ILE A 238 -4.23 -23.74 -25.24
N GLU A 239 -3.62 -23.10 -26.22
CA GLU A 239 -4.00 -23.16 -27.63
C GLU A 239 -2.85 -23.68 -28.48
N ALA A 240 -3.17 -24.40 -29.57
CA ALA A 240 -2.13 -25.02 -30.40
C ALA A 240 -1.19 -24.00 -31.08
N SER A 241 -1.69 -22.78 -31.34
CA SER A 241 -0.95 -21.70 -32.00
C SER A 241 -1.64 -20.36 -31.76
N VAL A 242 -0.90 -19.25 -31.90
CA VAL A 242 -1.52 -17.91 -31.99
C VAL A 242 -2.26 -17.80 -33.32
N PRO A 243 -3.56 -17.48 -33.36
CA PRO A 243 -4.23 -17.07 -34.59
C PRO A 243 -3.74 -15.67 -34.96
N THR A 244 -3.20 -15.44 -36.17
CA THR A 244 -2.55 -14.16 -36.50
C THR A 244 -3.07 -13.59 -37.81
N ASP A 245 -3.31 -12.29 -37.85
CA ASP A 245 -3.27 -11.49 -39.10
C ASP A 245 -1.89 -10.81 -39.30
N GLY A 246 -1.01 -10.90 -38.29
CA GLY A 246 0.33 -10.30 -38.26
C GLY A 246 1.44 -11.27 -37.85
N PRO A 247 2.30 -10.93 -36.86
CA PRO A 247 3.51 -11.69 -36.52
C PRO A 247 3.20 -13.12 -36.05
N THR A 248 3.99 -14.10 -36.51
CA THR A 248 3.78 -15.53 -36.23
C THR A 248 4.55 -16.02 -35.02
N CYS A 249 3.97 -16.95 -34.26
CA CYS A 249 4.63 -17.70 -33.19
C CYS A 249 4.84 -19.16 -33.63
N ALA A 250 6.05 -19.69 -33.49
CA ALA A 250 6.38 -21.08 -33.86
C ALA A 250 6.11 -22.11 -32.74
N SER A 251 5.71 -21.66 -31.54
CA SER A 251 5.43 -22.56 -30.41
C SER A 251 4.14 -23.33 -30.63
N GLN A 252 4.20 -24.62 -30.35
CA GLN A 252 3.03 -25.42 -30.03
C GLN A 252 2.76 -25.22 -28.52
N ASP A 253 1.49 -25.20 -28.11
CA ASP A 253 1.04 -24.89 -26.73
C ASP A 253 1.32 -23.45 -26.26
N VAL A 254 0.43 -22.56 -26.69
CA VAL A 254 0.45 -21.13 -26.37
C VAL A 254 -0.57 -20.84 -25.29
N ALA A 255 -0.13 -20.26 -24.18
CA ALA A 255 -1.02 -19.89 -23.10
C ALA A 255 -1.83 -18.64 -23.46
N ALA A 256 -3.15 -18.69 -23.35
CA ALA A 256 -4.06 -17.65 -23.81
C ALA A 256 -4.96 -17.15 -22.67
N GLY A 257 -5.35 -15.88 -22.72
CA GLY A 257 -6.24 -15.26 -21.75
C GLY A 257 -6.93 -14.01 -22.32
N ASN A 258 -7.69 -13.31 -21.48
CA ASN A 258 -8.43 -12.11 -21.87
C ASN A 258 -8.07 -10.92 -20.98
N LEU A 259 -7.93 -9.76 -21.62
CA LEU A 259 -7.96 -8.44 -20.97
C LEU A 259 -9.37 -7.86 -21.17
N THR A 260 -10.06 -7.55 -20.08
CA THR A 260 -11.41 -6.98 -20.11
C THR A 260 -11.39 -5.55 -19.61
N PHE A 261 -11.82 -4.57 -20.39
CA PHE A 261 -11.96 -3.19 -19.94
C PHE A 261 -13.08 -2.50 -20.72
N GLN A 262 -13.77 -1.52 -20.11
CA GLN A 262 -14.89 -0.82 -20.77
C GLN A 262 -15.98 -1.76 -21.32
N GLY A 263 -16.21 -2.91 -20.67
CA GLY A 263 -17.17 -3.92 -21.13
C GLY A 263 -16.75 -4.71 -22.37
N ALA A 264 -15.56 -4.45 -22.95
CA ALA A 264 -15.00 -5.21 -24.06
C ALA A 264 -13.91 -6.17 -23.56
N TRP A 265 -13.83 -7.35 -24.17
CA TRP A 265 -12.75 -8.31 -23.95
C TRP A 265 -11.82 -8.30 -25.17
N ASN A 266 -10.52 -8.39 -24.92
CA ASN A 266 -9.47 -8.47 -25.93
C ASN A 266 -8.57 -9.64 -25.57
N LYS A 267 -8.37 -10.55 -26.51
CA LYS A 267 -7.61 -11.77 -26.25
C LYS A 267 -6.12 -11.51 -26.31
N PHE A 268 -5.36 -12.24 -25.51
CA PHE A 268 -3.90 -12.23 -25.53
C PHE A 268 -3.32 -13.63 -25.50
N TRP A 269 -2.09 -13.77 -26.00
CA TRP A 269 -1.36 -15.02 -26.07
C TRP A 269 0.10 -14.84 -25.66
N ILE A 270 0.57 -15.71 -24.77
CA ILE A 270 1.95 -15.79 -24.29
C ILE A 270 2.66 -16.88 -25.08
N CYS A 271 3.52 -16.46 -26.01
CA CYS A 271 4.35 -17.36 -26.80
C CYS A 271 5.81 -17.38 -26.33
N THR A 272 6.32 -16.24 -25.83
CA THR A 272 7.69 -16.11 -25.33
C THR A 272 7.68 -15.47 -23.95
N PRO A 273 8.70 -15.68 -23.11
CA PRO A 273 8.78 -15.04 -21.79
C PRO A 273 9.09 -13.53 -21.85
N THR A 274 9.19 -12.96 -23.05
CA THR A 274 9.59 -11.55 -23.26
C THR A 274 8.58 -10.72 -24.01
N SER A 275 7.56 -11.34 -24.61
CA SER A 275 6.56 -10.65 -25.42
C SER A 275 5.21 -11.35 -25.44
N VAL A 276 4.16 -10.58 -25.70
CA VAL A 276 2.77 -11.04 -25.70
C VAL A 276 2.09 -10.57 -26.98
N PHE A 277 1.33 -11.47 -27.58
CA PHE A 277 0.50 -11.18 -28.73
C PHE A 277 -0.88 -10.71 -28.24
N PHE A 278 -1.41 -9.64 -28.80
CA PHE A 278 -2.74 -9.13 -28.47
C PHE A 278 -3.60 -9.06 -29.73
N ASP A 279 -4.90 -9.30 -29.55
CA ASP A 279 -5.96 -8.97 -30.49
C ASP A 279 -6.56 -7.61 -30.06
N THR A 280 -6.10 -6.52 -30.67
CA THR A 280 -6.49 -5.16 -30.26
C THR A 280 -7.75 -4.63 -30.92
N ASN A 281 -8.28 -5.35 -31.92
CA ASN A 281 -9.50 -5.00 -32.64
C ASN A 281 -10.65 -6.00 -32.39
N ASN A 282 -10.41 -7.01 -31.56
CA ASN A 282 -11.34 -8.06 -31.15
C ASN A 282 -11.91 -8.87 -32.34
N ASN A 283 -11.07 -9.17 -33.33
CA ASN A 283 -11.46 -9.99 -34.50
C ASN A 283 -11.13 -11.49 -34.34
N GLY A 284 -10.60 -11.88 -33.17
CA GLY A 284 -10.19 -13.24 -32.83
C GLY A 284 -8.76 -13.58 -33.23
N LYS A 285 -7.97 -12.63 -33.75
CA LYS A 285 -6.61 -12.85 -34.22
C LYS A 285 -5.66 -11.78 -33.69
N ALA A 286 -4.44 -12.18 -33.38
CA ALA A 286 -3.39 -11.27 -32.98
C ALA A 286 -2.99 -10.35 -34.14
N ASP A 287 -2.96 -9.05 -33.85
CA ASP A 287 -2.55 -7.98 -34.75
C ASP A 287 -1.29 -7.25 -34.27
N VAL A 288 -0.94 -7.37 -32.97
CA VAL A 288 0.27 -6.78 -32.40
C VAL A 288 1.05 -7.79 -31.54
N ASN A 289 2.38 -7.65 -31.52
CA ASN A 289 3.28 -8.34 -30.58
C ASN A 289 4.03 -7.30 -29.74
N VAL A 290 3.84 -7.34 -28.43
CA VAL A 290 4.29 -6.31 -27.49
C VAL A 290 5.37 -6.89 -26.59
N GLY A 291 6.54 -6.26 -26.57
CA GLY A 291 7.62 -6.60 -25.64
C GLY A 291 7.46 -5.97 -24.26
N ILE A 292 8.13 -6.52 -23.24
CA ILE A 292 8.18 -5.93 -21.89
C ILE A 292 8.63 -4.46 -21.95
N GLN A 293 7.97 -3.61 -21.15
CA GLN A 293 8.10 -2.15 -21.08
C GLN A 293 7.76 -1.39 -22.38
N ARG A 294 7.08 -2.03 -23.35
CA ARG A 294 6.60 -1.37 -24.56
C ARG A 294 5.16 -0.91 -24.42
N LEU A 295 4.87 0.24 -25.05
CA LEU A 295 3.52 0.78 -25.17
C LEU A 295 2.75 0.06 -26.27
N PHE A 296 1.46 -0.14 -26.06
CA PHE A 296 0.53 -0.59 -27.07
C PHE A 296 -0.83 0.09 -26.88
N LYS A 297 -1.68 0.01 -27.89
CA LYS A 297 -2.99 0.66 -27.92
C LYS A 297 -4.09 -0.35 -28.13
N ILE A 298 -5.20 -0.16 -27.43
CA ILE A 298 -6.48 -0.80 -27.74
C ILE A 298 -7.52 0.32 -27.82
N GLY A 299 -8.10 0.50 -29.01
CA GLY A 299 -8.91 1.68 -29.31
C GLY A 299 -8.15 2.99 -29.08
N LYS A 300 -8.69 3.87 -28.22
CA LYS A 300 -8.07 5.17 -27.88
C LYS A 300 -7.15 5.13 -26.65
N TYR A 301 -7.07 4.00 -25.95
CA TYR A 301 -6.35 3.90 -24.68
C TYR A 301 -4.95 3.32 -24.87
N ASN A 302 -4.01 3.80 -24.04
CA ASN A 302 -2.62 3.37 -24.04
C ASN A 302 -2.35 2.45 -22.85
N PHE A 303 -1.57 1.40 -23.09
CA PHE A 303 -1.20 0.40 -22.09
C PHE A 303 0.30 0.13 -22.14
N THR A 304 0.86 -0.47 -21.10
CA THR A 304 2.24 -0.99 -21.08
C THR A 304 2.26 -2.41 -20.56
N LEU A 305 2.98 -3.29 -21.25
CA LEU A 305 3.29 -4.62 -20.76
C LEU A 305 4.44 -4.52 -19.75
N THR A 306 4.23 -4.87 -18.48
CA THR A 306 5.24 -4.69 -17.42
C THR A 306 6.07 -5.94 -17.17
N TYR A 307 5.45 -7.11 -17.18
CA TYR A 307 6.10 -8.42 -17.05
C TYR A 307 5.34 -9.50 -17.82
N VAL A 308 6.04 -10.60 -18.08
CA VAL A 308 5.50 -11.82 -18.70
C VAL A 308 6.04 -13.01 -17.91
N ASN A 309 5.14 -13.87 -17.45
CA ASN A 309 5.45 -15.19 -16.92
C ASN A 309 4.71 -16.23 -17.76
N ASN A 310 4.99 -17.51 -17.53
CA ASN A 310 4.39 -18.60 -18.32
C ASN A 310 2.85 -18.59 -18.33
N ASN A 311 2.22 -18.17 -17.21
CA ASN A 311 0.77 -18.26 -17.03
C ASN A 311 0.09 -16.91 -16.73
N ASN A 312 0.85 -15.81 -16.75
CA ASN A 312 0.28 -14.49 -16.48
C ASN A 312 1.13 -13.35 -17.07
N ILE A 313 0.50 -12.20 -17.21
CA ILE A 313 1.11 -10.97 -17.70
C ILE A 313 0.69 -9.80 -16.83
N GLY A 314 1.56 -8.80 -16.72
CA GLY A 314 1.24 -7.53 -16.09
C GLY A 314 0.94 -6.47 -17.14
N VAL A 315 -0.23 -5.83 -17.06
CA VAL A 315 -0.58 -4.70 -17.94
C VAL A 315 -0.87 -3.47 -17.10
N SER A 316 -0.18 -2.35 -17.34
CA SER A 316 -0.48 -1.08 -16.70
C SER A 316 -1.19 -0.12 -17.66
N TYR A 317 -2.16 0.62 -17.13
CA TYR A 317 -2.88 1.66 -17.84
C TYR A 317 -2.01 2.92 -17.97
N ARG A 318 -2.29 3.77 -18.96
CA ARG A 318 -1.66 5.10 -19.08
C ARG A 318 -2.68 6.23 -19.00
N PRO A 319 -2.26 7.45 -18.62
CA PRO A 319 -3.14 8.60 -18.40
C PRO A 319 -4.15 8.84 -19.52
N MET A 320 -5.27 9.48 -19.15
CA MET A 320 -6.49 9.66 -19.95
C MET A 320 -7.32 8.37 -20.03
N PHE A 321 -7.77 7.90 -18.87
CA PHE A 321 -8.70 6.78 -18.76
C PHE A 321 -10.05 7.28 -18.28
N ASN A 322 -11.13 6.75 -18.86
CA ASN A 322 -12.48 7.10 -18.46
C ASN A 322 -13.19 5.80 -18.11
N PHE A 323 -13.84 5.76 -16.97
CA PHE A 323 -14.71 4.65 -16.60
C PHE A 323 -16.12 4.88 -17.11
N THR A 324 -16.93 3.84 -16.98
CA THR A 324 -18.36 3.89 -17.23
C THR A 324 -19.10 3.46 -15.97
N ASP A 325 -20.32 3.97 -15.78
CA ASP A 325 -21.34 3.34 -14.93
C ASP A 325 -21.06 3.32 -13.40
N PHE A 326 -20.46 4.37 -12.84
CA PHE A 326 -20.34 4.47 -11.37
C PHE A 326 -21.66 4.87 -10.67
N VAL A 327 -22.37 5.87 -11.20
CA VAL A 327 -23.56 6.43 -10.54
C VAL A 327 -24.85 6.14 -11.30
N LYS A 328 -25.86 5.60 -10.60
CA LYS A 328 -27.23 5.49 -11.13
C LYS A 328 -27.88 6.87 -11.25
N ALA A 329 -28.66 7.06 -12.31
CA ALA A 329 -29.59 8.20 -12.39
C ALA A 329 -30.50 8.20 -11.14
N GLY A 330 -30.47 9.29 -10.37
CA GLY A 330 -31.29 9.46 -9.15
C GLY A 330 -30.64 9.03 -7.82
N GLY A 331 -29.38 8.59 -7.81
CA GLY A 331 -28.62 8.38 -6.57
C GLY A 331 -28.28 9.69 -5.84
N SER A 332 -28.04 9.63 -4.52
CA SER A 332 -27.59 10.79 -3.76
C SER A 332 -26.25 11.30 -4.26
N GLN A 333 -26.19 12.59 -4.55
CA GLN A 333 -24.96 13.23 -4.99
C GLN A 333 -24.25 13.85 -3.78
N VAL A 334 -22.93 13.74 -3.75
CA VAL A 334 -22.09 14.25 -2.65
C VAL A 334 -20.98 15.11 -3.15
N TYR A 335 -20.43 15.94 -2.27
CA TYR A 335 -19.24 16.74 -2.55
C TYR A 335 -18.25 16.62 -1.37
N PRO A 336 -16.96 16.96 -1.57
CA PRO A 336 -16.01 17.03 -0.45
C PRO A 336 -16.48 18.05 0.60
N ILE A 337 -16.48 17.68 1.88
CA ILE A 337 -17.02 18.52 2.97
C ILE A 337 -16.39 19.93 3.06
N ASP A 338 -15.15 20.07 2.61
CA ASP A 338 -14.34 21.30 2.54
C ASP A 338 -14.40 22.00 1.18
N SER A 339 -15.17 21.46 0.23
CA SER A 339 -15.24 21.88 -1.17
C SER A 339 -13.92 21.79 -1.96
N ASP A 340 -12.92 21.05 -1.46
CA ASP A 340 -11.65 20.86 -2.17
C ASP A 340 -11.80 19.82 -3.30
N VAL A 341 -11.91 20.30 -4.53
CA VAL A 341 -12.02 19.45 -5.74
C VAL A 341 -10.79 18.57 -5.96
N ASN A 342 -9.63 18.89 -5.37
CA ASN A 342 -8.46 18.02 -5.50
C ASN A 342 -8.66 16.68 -4.78
N ARG A 343 -9.61 16.58 -3.84
CA ARG A 343 -9.97 15.33 -3.15
C ARG A 343 -10.80 14.38 -4.01
N VAL A 344 -11.42 14.89 -5.07
CA VAL A 344 -12.18 14.09 -6.03
C VAL A 344 -11.20 13.31 -6.89
N LEU A 345 -11.39 11.99 -6.99
CA LEU A 345 -10.55 11.11 -7.80
C LEU A 345 -11.23 10.74 -9.13
N LEU A 346 -12.55 10.54 -9.09
CA LEU A 346 -13.40 10.30 -10.25
C LEU A 346 -14.61 11.22 -10.19
N TYR A 347 -15.03 11.74 -11.33
CA TYR A 347 -16.29 12.46 -11.44
C TYR A 347 -17.05 12.11 -12.71
N ARG A 348 -18.37 12.27 -12.64
CA ARG A 348 -19.31 12.09 -13.74
C ARG A 348 -19.88 13.45 -14.18
N GLY A 349 -19.23 14.10 -15.13
CA GLY A 349 -19.66 15.43 -15.58
C GLY A 349 -19.78 16.46 -14.43
N ASN A 350 -20.69 17.43 -14.57
CA ASN A 350 -20.87 18.53 -13.63
C ASN A 350 -22.32 18.63 -13.13
N TYR A 351 -22.49 19.23 -11.95
CA TYR A 351 -23.80 19.65 -11.44
C TYR A 351 -24.49 20.64 -12.38
N SER A 352 -25.80 20.85 -12.19
CA SER A 352 -26.68 21.72 -12.99
C SER A 352 -26.14 23.14 -13.25
N ASN A 353 -25.39 23.69 -12.30
CA ASN A 353 -24.75 25.01 -12.42
C ASN A 353 -23.44 25.01 -13.22
N GLY A 354 -22.97 23.84 -13.66
CA GLY A 354 -21.75 23.63 -14.44
C GLY A 354 -20.43 23.85 -13.69
N LYS A 355 -20.44 24.33 -12.44
CA LYS A 355 -19.24 24.79 -11.72
C LYS A 355 -18.48 23.66 -11.03
N TYR A 356 -19.20 22.70 -10.46
CA TYR A 356 -18.60 21.64 -9.66
C TYR A 356 -18.77 20.28 -10.36
N PRO A 357 -17.74 19.41 -10.32
CA PRO A 357 -17.85 18.04 -10.83
C PRO A 357 -18.77 17.21 -9.93
N VAL A 358 -19.50 16.23 -10.48
CA VAL A 358 -20.27 15.26 -9.67
C VAL A 358 -19.34 14.11 -9.28
N PRO A 359 -18.85 14.06 -8.04
CA PRO A 359 -17.88 13.04 -7.61
C PRO A 359 -18.51 11.65 -7.57
N VAL A 360 -17.72 10.67 -8.00
CA VAL A 360 -18.05 9.25 -7.86
C VAL A 360 -16.99 8.49 -7.06
N ALA A 361 -15.86 9.16 -6.77
CA ALA A 361 -14.89 8.73 -5.78
C ALA A 361 -14.28 9.96 -5.09
N ILE A 362 -14.26 9.96 -3.76
CA ILE A 362 -13.67 11.03 -2.95
C ILE A 362 -12.66 10.40 -1.99
N THR A 363 -11.49 11.03 -1.91
CA THR A 363 -10.44 10.68 -0.96
C THR A 363 -10.47 11.62 0.23
N ASN A 364 -10.15 11.13 1.41
CA ASN A 364 -9.89 11.93 2.60
C ASN A 364 -8.48 11.61 3.07
N GLY A 365 -7.68 12.65 3.28
CA GLY A 365 -6.34 12.53 3.87
C GLY A 365 -6.18 13.38 5.14
N THR A 366 -7.18 14.19 5.48
CA THR A 366 -7.09 15.19 6.57
C THR A 366 -7.18 14.55 7.95
N PHE A 367 -8.05 13.55 8.10
CA PHE A 367 -8.30 12.87 9.38
C PHE A 367 -7.67 11.47 9.42
N ALA A 368 -7.78 10.73 8.33
CA ALA A 368 -7.22 9.39 8.14
C ALA A 368 -7.18 9.11 6.63
N LYS A 369 -6.49 8.04 6.21
CA LYS A 369 -6.48 7.60 4.81
C LYS A 369 -7.79 6.87 4.51
N THR A 370 -8.79 7.57 3.99
CA THR A 370 -10.07 6.95 3.62
C THR A 370 -10.47 7.29 2.19
N VAL A 371 -11.22 6.39 1.58
CA VAL A 371 -11.77 6.59 0.24
C VAL A 371 -13.21 6.09 0.23
N TRP A 372 -14.12 6.94 -0.21
CA TRP A 372 -15.44 6.52 -0.64
C TRP A 372 -15.46 6.41 -2.16
N VAL A 373 -16.07 5.36 -2.69
CA VAL A 373 -16.31 5.17 -4.13
C VAL A 373 -17.71 4.61 -4.35
N ALA A 374 -18.39 5.12 -5.38
CA ALA A 374 -19.69 4.61 -5.80
C ALA A 374 -19.56 3.13 -6.22
N ASP A 375 -20.61 2.34 -5.99
CA ASP A 375 -20.58 0.91 -6.27
C ASP A 375 -20.51 0.60 -7.77
N PHE A 376 -19.30 0.33 -8.24
CA PHE A 376 -19.00 0.02 -9.63
C PHE A 376 -19.23 -1.45 -10.00
N THR A 377 -19.76 -2.28 -9.09
CA THR A 377 -19.81 -3.75 -9.30
C THR A 377 -21.11 -4.28 -9.85
N ARG A 378 -22.06 -3.39 -10.15
CA ARG A 378 -23.43 -3.73 -10.55
C ARG A 378 -23.52 -4.45 -11.89
N ASN A 379 -22.67 -4.06 -12.85
CA ASN A 379 -22.71 -4.56 -14.23
C ASN A 379 -21.50 -5.44 -14.58
N GLY A 380 -20.86 -6.02 -13.56
CA GLY A 380 -19.69 -6.87 -13.69
C GLY A 380 -18.36 -6.10 -13.61
N ASN A 381 -17.30 -6.81 -13.21
CA ASN A 381 -15.99 -6.21 -12.94
C ASN A 381 -15.00 -6.51 -14.07
N GLY A 382 -14.81 -5.55 -14.98
CA GLY A 382 -13.65 -5.51 -15.88
C GLY A 382 -12.34 -5.35 -15.12
N ASP A 383 -11.22 -5.63 -15.78
CA ASP A 383 -9.86 -5.49 -15.23
C ASP A 383 -9.50 -4.04 -14.90
N ASP A 384 -10.15 -3.07 -15.53
CA ASP A 384 -10.08 -1.64 -15.20
C ASP A 384 -10.65 -1.34 -13.80
N TYR A 385 -11.82 -1.87 -13.48
CA TYR A 385 -12.42 -1.73 -12.15
C TYR A 385 -11.64 -2.48 -11.06
N ARG A 386 -11.11 -3.67 -11.39
CA ARG A 386 -10.20 -4.41 -10.50
C ARG A 386 -8.96 -3.59 -10.19
N GLN A 387 -8.37 -2.98 -11.22
CA GLN A 387 -7.20 -2.11 -11.08
C GLN A 387 -7.50 -0.87 -10.26
N LEU A 388 -8.66 -0.24 -10.46
CA LEU A 388 -9.11 0.87 -9.62
C LEU A 388 -9.18 0.42 -8.16
N PHE A 389 -9.88 -0.67 -7.86
CA PHE A 389 -9.99 -1.17 -6.51
C PHE A 389 -8.64 -1.45 -5.85
N LEU A 390 -7.74 -2.16 -6.55
CA LEU A 390 -6.39 -2.43 -6.04
C LEU A 390 -5.62 -1.13 -5.78
N SER A 391 -5.76 -0.12 -6.64
CA SER A 391 -5.13 1.19 -6.43
C SER A 391 -5.64 1.91 -5.19
N LEU A 392 -6.97 1.87 -4.94
CA LEU A 392 -7.58 2.46 -3.75
C LEU A 392 -7.11 1.72 -2.49
N LEU A 393 -7.17 0.40 -2.51
CA LEU A 393 -6.78 -0.46 -1.40
C LEU A 393 -5.30 -0.26 -1.03
N MET A 394 -4.40 -0.29 -2.01
CA MET A 394 -2.98 -0.06 -1.78
C MET A 394 -2.70 1.37 -1.32
N SER A 395 -3.52 2.36 -1.71
CA SER A 395 -3.36 3.74 -1.23
C SER A 395 -3.62 3.86 0.27
N VAL A 396 -4.67 3.18 0.78
CA VAL A 396 -5.07 3.25 2.19
C VAL A 396 -4.33 2.25 3.08
N ALA A 397 -3.78 1.17 2.51
CA ALA A 397 -3.10 0.13 3.26
C ALA A 397 -1.93 0.66 4.10
N ASN A 398 -1.81 0.12 5.32
CA ASN A 398 -0.66 0.31 6.18
C ASN A 398 0.59 -0.28 5.52
N LYS A 399 1.62 0.55 5.39
CA LYS A 399 2.89 0.22 4.72
C LYS A 399 4.04 0.03 5.70
N LYS A 400 3.76 0.07 7.00
CA LYS A 400 4.75 -0.17 8.05
C LYS A 400 4.92 -1.67 8.24
N SER A 401 6.09 -2.19 7.95
CA SER A 401 6.51 -3.56 8.26
C SER A 401 7.56 -3.50 9.36
N THR A 402 7.39 -4.31 10.42
CA THR A 402 8.36 -4.45 11.51
C THR A 402 8.41 -5.90 11.94
N THR A 403 9.61 -6.48 12.01
CA THR A 403 9.78 -7.93 12.24
C THR A 403 9.98 -8.31 13.71
N LEU A 404 10.36 -7.38 14.59
CA LEU A 404 10.55 -7.66 16.02
C LEU A 404 10.12 -6.49 16.91
N SER A 405 9.59 -6.81 18.09
CA SER A 405 9.28 -5.85 19.14
C SER A 405 10.57 -5.33 19.78
N GLU A 406 10.74 -4.01 19.81
CA GLU A 406 11.83 -3.29 20.51
C GLU A 406 12.03 -3.74 21.98
N SER A 407 11.02 -4.36 22.58
CA SER A 407 10.97 -4.76 23.99
C SER A 407 12.07 -5.73 24.46
N GLN A 408 12.76 -6.43 23.54
CA GLN A 408 13.80 -7.42 23.87
C GLN A 408 15.21 -6.84 23.98
N ILE A 409 15.45 -5.60 23.55
CA ILE A 409 16.78 -4.99 23.51
C ILE A 409 16.99 -4.08 24.73
N ARG A 410 18.13 -4.23 25.43
CA ARG A 410 18.48 -3.43 26.63
C ARG A 410 19.10 -2.08 26.29
N LEU A 411 19.94 -2.09 25.26
CA LEU A 411 20.69 -0.96 24.77
C LEU A 411 20.78 -1.13 23.26
N GLY A 412 20.01 -0.33 22.52
CA GLY A 412 19.90 -0.43 21.08
C GLY A 412 20.04 0.94 20.45
N TYR A 413 20.72 1.01 19.31
CA TYR A 413 20.72 2.20 18.47
C TYR A 413 19.99 1.89 17.17
N TYR A 414 19.23 2.87 16.71
CA TYR A 414 18.38 2.78 15.54
C TYR A 414 18.91 3.72 14.44
N THR A 415 19.00 3.21 13.21
CA THR A 415 19.34 4.03 12.04
C THR A 415 18.27 3.86 10.97
N SER A 416 17.91 4.97 10.33
CA SER A 416 17.03 5.01 9.17
C SER A 416 17.80 5.36 7.91
N TYR A 417 17.37 4.81 6.79
CA TYR A 417 17.93 5.07 5.46
C TYR A 417 16.81 5.18 4.44
N VAL A 418 16.76 6.32 3.75
CA VAL A 418 15.77 6.55 2.70
C VAL A 418 16.31 6.05 1.37
N ASN A 419 15.55 5.20 0.70
CA ASN A 419 15.90 4.72 -0.64
C ASN A 419 14.72 4.87 -1.61
N VAL A 420 15.01 4.76 -2.90
CA VAL A 420 14.07 5.00 -3.99
C VAL A 420 14.16 3.87 -5.01
N VAL A 421 13.00 3.34 -5.41
CA VAL A 421 12.88 2.37 -6.50
C VAL A 421 11.96 2.90 -7.58
N LYS A 422 12.32 2.65 -8.84
CA LYS A 422 11.55 3.12 -10.01
C LYS A 422 11.63 2.08 -11.14
N LYS A 423 10.98 0.93 -10.94
CA LYS A 423 10.85 -0.08 -11.99
C LYS A 423 9.48 0.01 -12.66
N ASP A 424 8.42 -0.25 -11.91
CA ASP A 424 7.02 -0.09 -12.33
C ASP A 424 6.44 1.18 -11.73
N ILE A 425 6.60 1.36 -10.41
CA ILE A 425 6.16 2.55 -9.67
C ILE A 425 7.35 3.27 -9.06
N PHE A 426 7.30 4.60 -9.06
CA PHE A 426 8.24 5.40 -8.25
C PHE A 426 7.86 5.26 -6.78
N GLU A 427 8.69 4.60 -5.98
CA GLU A 427 8.45 4.33 -4.56
C GLU A 427 9.61 4.89 -3.74
N VAL A 428 9.27 5.68 -2.72
CA VAL A 428 10.23 6.20 -1.74
C VAL A 428 9.91 5.53 -0.42
N TYR A 429 10.89 4.88 0.19
CA TYR A 429 10.70 4.13 1.43
C TYR A 429 11.85 4.40 2.40
N SER A 430 11.57 4.23 3.70
CA SER A 430 12.59 4.23 4.75
C SER A 430 12.84 2.80 5.18
N PHE A 431 14.10 2.37 5.11
CA PHE A 431 14.56 1.16 5.78
C PHE A 431 15.14 1.53 7.13
N ASN A 432 14.74 0.76 8.14
CA ASN A 432 15.06 1.01 9.52
C ASN A 432 15.76 -0.22 10.10
N LEU A 433 16.94 -0.05 10.69
CA LEU A 433 17.69 -1.13 11.34
C LEU A 433 18.07 -0.67 12.75
N GLY A 434 17.67 -1.47 13.73
CA GLY A 434 18.13 -1.36 15.09
C GLY A 434 19.06 -2.51 15.44
N LEU A 435 20.19 -2.19 16.07
CA LEU A 435 21.13 -3.15 16.62
C LEU A 435 21.27 -2.93 18.13
N GLY A 436 21.37 -3.99 18.90
CA GLY A 436 21.62 -3.89 20.32
C GLY A 436 22.14 -5.19 20.94
N TYR A 437 22.36 -5.15 22.25
CA TYR A 437 22.76 -6.32 23.03
C TYR A 437 21.56 -6.89 23.81
N PRO A 438 21.52 -8.23 24.00
CA PRO A 438 20.48 -8.86 24.80
C PRO A 438 20.46 -8.30 26.24
N LYS A 439 19.29 -8.36 26.87
CA LYS A 439 19.09 -7.92 28.26
C LYS A 439 19.92 -8.68 29.29
#